data_AF-A0A6C0EAT2-F1
#
_entry.id   AF-A0A6C0EAT2-F1
#
_cell.length_a   1.000
_cell.length_b   1.000
_cell.length_c   1.000
_cell.angle_alpha   90.00
_cell.angle_beta   90.00
_cell.angle_gamma   90.00
#
_symmetry.space_group_name_H-M   'P 1'
#
loop_
_entity.id
_entity.type
_entity.pdbx_description
1 polymer ?
#
loop_
_entity_poly.entity_id
_entity_poly.type
_entity_poly.pdbx_seq_one_letter_code
_entity_poly.pdbx_strand_id
1 'polypeptide(L)'
;MNPIIEYEYDNLILIAHAKDETIFFYDYITHNSLVVLLTKPSVRHDNEVLNDVIIKKGASLAYLDEIESFETDYELENRSKSKLSSIMATYDFERIITHGAVSKKSDPQNRALFDYTKSLKLKNHYVLNYGETSNKKISDEFKKFLYRYTLIYKTLDERKKYFSKYLSVYQKVIGIKKNQID
;
A
#
# COMPACT_ATOMS: atom_id res chain seq x y z
N MET A 1 16.38 -28.39 -14.90
CA MET A 1 16.03 -27.81 -13.59
C MET A 1 16.18 -26.32 -13.70
N ASN A 2 15.12 -25.55 -13.49
CA ASN A 2 15.26 -24.09 -13.37
C ASN A 2 15.86 -23.79 -11.99
N PRO A 3 16.82 -22.85 -11.88
CA PRO A 3 17.35 -22.44 -10.59
C PRO A 3 16.22 -21.86 -9.74
N ILE A 4 16.20 -22.22 -8.45
CA ILE A 4 15.36 -21.55 -7.45
C ILE A 4 16.00 -20.18 -7.24
N ILE A 5 15.33 -19.13 -7.68
CA ILE A 5 15.73 -17.75 -7.40
C ILE A 5 15.13 -17.43 -6.03
N GLU A 6 15.99 -17.25 -5.02
CA GLU A 6 15.58 -16.77 -3.70
C GLU A 6 15.67 -15.24 -3.70
N TYR A 7 14.54 -14.58 -3.44
CA TYR A 7 14.49 -13.12 -3.29
C TYR A 7 14.74 -12.75 -1.82
N GLU A 8 15.39 -11.61 -1.58
CA GLU A 8 15.56 -11.07 -0.22
C GLU A 8 14.21 -10.63 0.36
N TYR A 9 13.36 -10.03 -0.48
CA TYR A 9 12.02 -9.61 -0.12
C TYR A 9 10.97 -10.17 -1.08
N ASP A 10 9.83 -10.61 -0.54
CA ASP A 10 8.66 -10.98 -1.34
C ASP A 10 8.10 -9.74 -2.04
N ASN A 11 7.96 -8.63 -1.29
CA ASN A 11 7.26 -7.45 -1.77
C ASN A 11 7.96 -6.16 -1.37
N LEU A 12 8.13 -5.25 -2.34
CA LEU A 12 8.24 -3.81 -2.09
C LEU A 12 6.85 -3.20 -2.26
N ILE A 13 6.26 -2.64 -1.21
CA ILE A 13 4.95 -1.98 -1.27
C ILE A 13 5.16 -0.48 -1.17
N LEU A 14 4.72 0.26 -2.19
CA LEU A 14 4.86 1.71 -2.26
C LEU A 14 3.47 2.36 -2.10
N ILE A 15 3.31 3.14 -1.04
CA ILE A 15 2.05 3.83 -0.73
C ILE A 15 2.32 5.28 -0.34
N ALA A 16 1.42 6.19 -0.74
CA ALA A 16 1.59 7.60 -0.43
C ALA A 16 1.28 7.90 1.05
N HIS A 17 0.21 7.28 1.56
CA HIS A 17 -0.38 7.57 2.87
C HIS A 17 -0.56 6.29 3.68
N ALA A 18 -0.65 6.43 5.01
CA ALA A 18 -0.85 5.32 5.94
C ALA A 18 -2.33 5.00 6.24
N LYS A 19 -3.26 5.74 5.63
CA LYS A 19 -4.67 5.80 6.01
C LYS A 19 -5.39 4.53 5.57
N ASP A 20 -6.19 4.63 4.51
CA ASP A 20 -6.99 3.52 4.00
C ASP A 20 -6.08 2.50 3.27
N GLU A 21 -4.86 2.89 2.89
CA GLU A 21 -3.86 2.07 2.21
C GLU A 21 -3.42 0.87 3.05
N THR A 22 -3.24 1.04 4.35
CA THR A 22 -2.90 -0.07 5.25
C THR A 22 -3.96 -1.19 5.18
N ILE A 23 -5.23 -0.82 4.98
CA ILE A 23 -6.34 -1.76 4.80
C ILE A 23 -6.25 -2.42 3.43
N PHE A 24 -5.96 -1.66 2.38
CA PHE A 24 -5.92 -2.16 1.01
C PHE A 24 -4.80 -3.17 0.78
N PHE A 25 -3.63 -2.92 1.37
CA PHE A 25 -2.46 -3.77 1.21
C PHE A 25 -2.34 -4.90 2.24
N TYR A 26 -3.28 -5.02 3.18
CA TYR A 26 -3.18 -5.94 4.32
C TYR A 26 -2.81 -7.39 3.93
N ASP A 27 -3.47 -7.96 2.91
CA ASP A 27 -3.21 -9.34 2.44
C ASP A 27 -1.86 -9.50 1.72
N TYR A 28 -1.22 -8.39 1.31
CA TYR A 28 0.05 -8.38 0.58
C TYR A 28 1.24 -8.05 1.46
N ILE A 29 1.03 -7.56 2.68
CA ILE A 29 2.10 -7.33 3.65
C ILE A 29 2.45 -8.69 4.29
N THR A 30 3.64 -9.19 3.99
CA THR A 30 4.23 -10.43 4.52
C THR A 30 5.45 -10.12 5.41
N HIS A 31 5.98 -11.15 6.06
CA HIS A 31 7.18 -11.03 6.91
C HIS A 31 8.46 -10.65 6.14
N ASN A 32 8.49 -10.86 4.82
CA ASN A 32 9.59 -10.41 3.96
C ASN A 32 9.13 -9.27 3.05
N SER A 33 8.23 -8.40 3.53
CA SER A 33 7.82 -7.20 2.80
C SER A 33 8.55 -5.97 3.32
N LEU A 34 8.98 -5.10 2.41
CA LEU A 34 9.36 -3.72 2.71
C LEU A 34 8.24 -2.79 2.28
N VAL A 35 7.64 -2.07 3.23
CA VAL A 35 6.65 -1.04 2.97
C VAL A 35 7.34 0.32 3.00
N VAL A 36 7.24 1.08 1.91
CA VAL A 36 7.78 2.44 1.80
C VAL A 36 6.62 3.42 1.73
N LEU A 37 6.55 4.30 2.72
CA LEU A 37 5.61 5.41 2.74
C LEU A 37 6.26 6.67 2.20
N LEU A 38 5.54 7.34 1.31
CA LEU A 38 5.94 8.64 0.83
C LEU A 38 5.93 9.69 1.94
N THR A 39 4.81 9.73 2.67
CA THR A 39 4.55 10.73 3.71
C THR A 39 4.49 10.07 5.09
N LYS A 40 4.99 10.76 6.11
CA LYS A 40 4.82 10.30 7.50
C LYS A 40 3.37 10.54 7.92
N PRO A 41 2.72 9.59 8.61
CA PRO A 41 1.37 9.81 9.11
C PRO A 41 1.36 10.98 10.10
N SER A 42 0.58 12.02 9.78
CA SER A 42 0.37 13.18 10.66
C SER A 42 -0.57 12.85 11.81
N VAL A 43 -1.45 11.87 11.61
CA VAL A 43 -2.38 11.37 12.62
C VAL A 43 -1.71 10.24 13.40
N ARG A 44 -1.54 10.44 14.71
CA ARG A 44 -0.93 9.46 15.61
C ARG A 44 -1.52 8.06 15.46
N HIS A 45 -2.85 7.98 15.30
CA HIS A 45 -3.52 6.70 15.19
C HIS A 45 -3.18 5.94 13.90
N ASP A 46 -3.18 6.61 12.75
CA ASP A 46 -2.81 5.97 11.48
C ASP A 46 -1.39 5.39 11.57
N ASN A 47 -0.49 6.09 12.27
CA ASN A 47 0.84 5.58 12.59
C ASN A 47 0.81 4.36 13.51
N GLU A 48 0.01 4.36 14.57
CA GLU A 48 -0.13 3.21 15.48
C GLU A 48 -0.66 1.97 14.77
N VAL A 49 -1.67 2.14 13.90
CA VAL A 49 -2.25 1.04 13.10
C VAL A 49 -1.24 0.48 12.12
N LEU A 50 -0.60 1.36 11.35
CA LEU A 50 0.42 0.95 10.40
C LEU A 50 1.51 0.16 11.12
N ASN A 51 2.04 0.68 12.22
CA ASN A 51 3.08 -0.02 12.98
C ASN A 51 2.58 -1.36 13.55
N ASP A 52 1.35 -1.45 14.07
CA ASP A 52 0.78 -2.74 14.52
C ASP A 52 0.74 -3.76 13.38
N VAL A 53 0.31 -3.34 12.17
CA VAL A 53 0.30 -4.22 10.99
C VAL A 53 1.71 -4.63 10.59
N ILE A 54 2.64 -3.69 10.50
CA ILE A 54 4.05 -3.97 10.14
C ILE A 54 4.67 -4.96 11.13
N ILE A 55 4.56 -4.69 12.44
CA ILE A 55 5.10 -5.56 13.50
C ILE A 55 4.44 -6.94 13.45
N LYS A 56 3.11 -6.99 13.37
CA LYS A 56 2.37 -8.26 13.39
C LYS A 56 2.65 -9.12 12.16
N LYS A 57 2.82 -8.49 10.99
CA LYS A 57 3.17 -9.20 9.76
C LYS A 57 4.66 -9.51 9.68
N GLY A 58 5.49 -8.92 10.53
CA GLY A 58 6.95 -9.05 10.49
C GLY A 58 7.61 -8.24 9.37
N ALA A 59 6.92 -7.26 8.79
CA ALA A 59 7.41 -6.47 7.68
C ALA A 59 8.41 -5.38 8.14
N SER A 60 9.12 -4.80 7.17
CA SER A 60 9.95 -3.61 7.36
C SER A 60 9.22 -2.35 6.87
N LEU A 61 9.54 -1.20 7.46
CA LEU A 61 8.92 0.09 7.17
C LEU A 61 9.98 1.17 6.93
N ALA A 62 9.84 1.93 5.85
CA ALA A 62 10.66 3.10 5.55
C ALA A 62 9.80 4.30 5.14
N TYR A 63 10.30 5.51 5.41
CA TYR A 63 9.65 6.76 5.03
C TYR A 63 10.54 7.55 4.06
N LEU A 64 9.93 8.17 3.05
CA LEU A 64 10.63 9.08 2.13
C LEU A 64 10.69 10.52 2.65
N ASP A 65 9.86 10.84 3.64
CA ASP A 65 9.75 12.14 4.32
C ASP A 65 9.29 13.28 3.40
N GLU A 66 8.34 12.99 2.50
CA GLU A 66 7.62 14.04 1.79
C GLU A 66 6.44 14.58 2.60
N ILE A 67 6.00 15.78 2.23
CA ILE A 67 4.82 16.44 2.81
C ILE A 67 3.56 15.86 2.14
N GLU A 68 2.53 15.58 2.93
CA GLU A 68 1.21 15.19 2.40
C GLU A 68 0.63 16.33 1.56
N SER A 69 0.28 16.04 0.31
CA SER A 69 -0.28 16.99 -0.64
C SER A 69 -1.44 16.40 -1.42
N PHE A 70 -2.44 17.24 -1.70
CA PHE A 70 -3.60 16.92 -2.53
C PHE A 70 -3.66 17.81 -3.78
N GLU A 71 -2.55 18.47 -4.11
CA GLU A 71 -2.43 19.30 -5.31
C GLU A 71 -2.40 18.41 -6.57
N THR A 72 -3.25 18.71 -7.55
CA THR A 72 -3.45 17.84 -8.72
C THR A 72 -2.24 17.78 -9.66
N ASP A 73 -1.37 18.77 -9.56
CA ASP A 73 -0.10 18.91 -10.28
C ASP A 73 1.11 18.44 -9.45
N TYR A 74 0.89 17.83 -8.28
CA TYR A 74 1.96 17.25 -7.48
C TYR A 74 2.84 16.31 -8.32
N GLU A 75 4.15 16.46 -8.12
CA GLU A 75 5.19 15.59 -8.66
C GLU A 75 6.06 15.05 -7.53
N LEU A 76 6.47 13.79 -7.66
CA LEU A 76 7.38 13.15 -6.72
C LEU A 76 8.73 13.88 -6.69
N GLU A 77 9.24 14.20 -5.51
CA GLU A 77 10.50 14.91 -5.37
C GLU A 77 11.67 14.09 -5.94
N ASN A 78 12.67 14.77 -6.51
CA ASN A 78 13.87 14.11 -7.02
C ASN A 78 14.60 13.29 -5.94
N ARG A 79 14.61 13.79 -4.70
CA ARG A 79 15.18 13.06 -3.54
C ARG A 79 14.48 11.71 -3.33
N SER A 80 13.15 11.69 -3.39
CA SER A 80 12.35 10.47 -3.22
C SER A 80 12.51 9.51 -4.39
N LYS A 81 12.54 10.02 -5.63
CA LYS A 81 12.91 9.23 -6.82
C LYS A 81 14.26 8.54 -6.63
N SER A 82 15.29 9.28 -6.22
CA SER A 82 16.62 8.72 -5.98
C SER A 82 16.64 7.67 -4.87
N LYS A 83 15.95 7.90 -3.75
CA LYS A 83 15.82 6.90 -2.67
C LYS A 83 15.14 5.63 -3.16
N LEU A 84 14.01 5.76 -3.87
CA LEU A 84 13.27 4.61 -4.41
C LEU A 84 14.10 3.82 -5.42
N SER A 85 14.76 4.50 -6.36
CA SER A 85 15.70 3.85 -7.30
C SER A 85 16.79 3.08 -6.56
N SER A 86 17.35 3.68 -5.50
CA SER A 86 18.42 3.04 -4.71
C SER A 86 17.90 1.80 -3.99
N ILE A 87 16.71 1.86 -3.38
CA ILE A 87 16.07 0.69 -2.74
C ILE A 87 15.86 -0.43 -3.76
N MET A 88 15.29 -0.12 -4.92
CA MET A 88 15.01 -1.10 -5.99
C MET A 88 16.28 -1.67 -6.65
N ALA A 89 17.40 -0.95 -6.60
CA ALA A 89 18.68 -1.42 -7.12
C ALA A 89 19.51 -2.20 -6.08
N THR A 90 19.26 -1.97 -4.79
CA THR A 90 20.01 -2.60 -3.69
C THR A 90 19.44 -3.97 -3.35
N TYR A 91 18.11 -4.11 -3.39
CA TYR A 91 17.41 -5.30 -2.91
C TYR A 91 16.66 -5.98 -4.05
N ASP A 92 16.63 -7.31 -4.00
CA ASP A 92 15.85 -8.12 -4.93
C ASP A 92 14.43 -8.35 -4.39
N PHE A 93 13.44 -7.90 -5.16
CA PHE A 93 12.01 -8.03 -4.83
C PHE A 93 11.32 -8.97 -5.82
N GLU A 94 10.55 -9.95 -5.34
CA GLU A 94 9.68 -10.74 -6.22
C GLU A 94 8.63 -9.84 -6.89
N ARG A 95 8.05 -8.90 -6.11
CA ARG A 95 7.02 -7.97 -6.58
C ARG A 95 7.24 -6.57 -6.05
N ILE A 96 7.06 -5.57 -6.92
CA ILE A 96 6.97 -4.16 -6.55
C ILE A 96 5.52 -3.75 -6.74
N ILE A 97 4.82 -3.38 -5.67
CA ILE A 97 3.38 -3.18 -5.65
C ILE A 97 3.05 -1.72 -5.35
N THR A 98 2.32 -1.07 -6.24
CA THR A 98 1.76 0.27 -6.02
C THR A 98 0.23 0.22 -6.07
N HIS A 99 -0.43 1.33 -5.74
CA HIS A 99 -1.77 1.57 -6.26
C HIS A 99 -1.78 1.52 -7.80
N GLY A 100 -2.93 1.15 -8.36
CA GLY A 100 -3.21 1.36 -9.78
C GLY A 100 -3.25 2.83 -10.17
N ALA A 101 -3.55 3.10 -11.44
CA ALA A 101 -3.59 4.46 -12.01
C ALA A 101 -4.79 5.28 -11.50
N VAL A 102 -4.79 5.63 -10.22
CA VAL A 102 -5.78 6.51 -9.60
C VAL A 102 -5.77 7.88 -10.29
N SER A 103 -6.90 8.59 -10.20
CA SER A 103 -7.01 9.93 -10.78
C SER A 103 -6.14 10.91 -10.00
N LYS A 104 -5.45 11.82 -10.72
CA LYS A 104 -4.74 12.95 -10.10
C LYS A 104 -5.66 13.80 -9.20
N LYS A 105 -6.96 13.82 -9.48
CA LYS A 105 -7.97 14.53 -8.67
C LYS A 105 -8.34 13.81 -7.38
N SER A 106 -8.26 12.47 -7.36
CA SER A 106 -8.63 11.69 -6.19
C SER A 106 -7.45 11.50 -5.25
N ASP A 107 -6.27 11.22 -5.81
CA ASP A 107 -5.07 10.95 -5.04
C ASP A 107 -3.81 11.20 -5.91
N PRO A 108 -3.33 12.45 -5.96
CA PRO A 108 -2.22 12.81 -6.84
C PRO A 108 -0.89 12.17 -6.41
N GLN A 109 -0.68 11.91 -5.12
CA GLN A 109 0.57 11.33 -4.62
C GLN A 109 0.67 9.82 -4.94
N ASN A 110 -0.40 9.05 -4.74
CA ASN A 110 -0.41 7.65 -5.20
C ASN A 110 -0.34 7.55 -6.72
N ARG A 111 -0.92 8.52 -7.45
CA ARG A 111 -0.75 8.61 -8.91
C ARG A 111 0.71 8.85 -9.30
N ALA A 112 1.39 9.80 -8.66
CA ALA A 112 2.80 10.09 -8.94
C ALA A 112 3.72 8.89 -8.64
N LEU A 113 3.47 8.15 -7.54
CA LEU A 113 4.18 6.90 -7.25
C LEU A 113 3.97 5.85 -8.35
N PHE A 114 2.73 5.67 -8.81
CA PHE A 114 2.41 4.76 -9.90
C PHE A 114 3.12 5.17 -11.20
N ASP A 115 3.01 6.44 -11.60
CA ASP A 115 3.60 6.95 -12.85
C ASP A 115 5.13 6.83 -12.82
N TYR A 116 5.77 7.16 -11.69
CA TYR A 116 7.21 6.99 -11.52
C TYR A 116 7.62 5.52 -11.60
N THR A 117 6.96 4.64 -10.85
CA THR A 117 7.29 3.21 -10.84
C THR A 117 7.08 2.58 -12.22
N LYS A 118 6.00 2.96 -12.94
CA LYS A 118 5.75 2.51 -14.31
C LYS A 118 6.86 2.98 -15.26
N SER A 119 7.37 4.21 -15.09
CA SER A 119 8.43 4.78 -15.95
C SER A 119 9.74 3.99 -15.90
N LEU A 120 9.98 3.26 -14.81
CA LEU A 120 11.17 2.42 -14.62
C LEU A 120 11.10 1.10 -15.43
N LYS A 121 9.94 0.78 -16.04
CA LYS A 121 9.73 -0.42 -16.88
C LYS A 121 10.14 -1.74 -16.18
N LEU A 122 9.83 -1.82 -14.88
CA LEU A 122 10.19 -2.96 -14.03
C LEU A 122 9.31 -4.18 -14.35
N LYS A 123 9.94 -5.30 -14.72
CA LYS A 123 9.25 -6.56 -15.09
C LYS A 123 8.44 -7.17 -13.95
N ASN A 124 8.70 -6.77 -12.72
CA ASN A 124 8.05 -7.22 -11.49
C ASN A 124 7.16 -6.12 -10.87
N HIS A 125 6.75 -5.10 -11.64
CA HIS A 125 5.77 -4.12 -11.17
C HIS A 125 4.35 -4.68 -11.23
N TYR A 126 3.66 -4.64 -10.09
CA TYR A 126 2.28 -5.02 -9.89
C TYR A 126 1.48 -3.81 -9.39
N VAL A 127 0.19 -3.81 -9.73
CA VAL A 127 -0.75 -2.76 -9.32
C VAL A 127 -1.92 -3.37 -8.55
N LEU A 128 -2.26 -2.74 -7.44
CA LEU A 128 -3.47 -3.03 -6.70
C LEU A 128 -4.61 -2.18 -7.27
N ASN A 129 -5.59 -2.84 -7.88
CA ASN A 129 -6.77 -2.20 -8.49
C ASN A 129 -8.04 -2.54 -7.71
N TYR A 130 -8.99 -1.61 -7.75
CA TYR A 130 -10.35 -1.80 -7.28
C TYR A 130 -11.28 -2.12 -8.44
N GLY A 131 -12.34 -2.86 -8.18
CA GLY A 131 -13.47 -2.93 -9.10
C GLY A 131 -14.71 -3.46 -8.40
N GLU A 132 -15.47 -4.31 -9.08
CA GLU A 132 -16.72 -4.82 -8.52
C GLU A 132 -16.49 -5.63 -7.25
N THR A 133 -17.46 -5.57 -6.34
CA THR A 133 -17.43 -6.28 -5.06
C THR A 133 -17.26 -7.77 -5.30
N SER A 134 -16.16 -8.35 -4.80
CA SER A 134 -15.94 -9.78 -4.84
C SER A 134 -16.62 -10.49 -3.68
N ASN A 135 -17.10 -11.71 -3.90
CA ASN A 135 -17.54 -12.62 -2.84
C ASN A 135 -16.36 -13.31 -2.13
N LYS A 136 -15.16 -12.71 -2.14
CA LYS A 136 -13.97 -13.29 -1.51
C LYS A 136 -14.25 -13.49 -0.02
N LYS A 137 -14.01 -14.70 0.47
CA LYS A 137 -14.10 -15.00 1.91
C LYS A 137 -13.06 -14.15 2.64
N ILE A 138 -13.53 -13.25 3.49
CA ILE A 138 -12.69 -12.37 4.28
C ILE A 138 -12.17 -13.16 5.48
N SER A 139 -10.85 -13.13 5.69
CA SER A 139 -10.21 -13.82 6.82
C SER A 139 -10.68 -13.23 8.15
N ASP A 140 -10.83 -14.09 9.17
CA ASP A 140 -11.17 -13.62 10.51
C ASP A 140 -10.05 -12.78 11.12
N GLU A 141 -8.81 -12.98 10.68
CA GLU A 141 -7.68 -12.13 11.02
C GLU A 141 -7.90 -10.69 10.55
N PHE A 142 -8.28 -10.50 9.28
CA PHE A 142 -8.57 -9.19 8.72
C PHE A 142 -9.77 -8.55 9.40
N LYS A 143 -10.85 -9.29 9.67
CA LYS A 143 -12.01 -8.75 10.41
C LYS A 143 -11.62 -8.26 11.80
N LYS A 144 -10.76 -8.99 12.52
CA LYS A 144 -10.24 -8.58 13.84
C LYS A 144 -9.39 -7.32 13.72
N PHE A 145 -8.51 -7.24 12.72
CA PHE A 145 -7.75 -6.03 12.41
C PHE A 145 -8.70 -4.85 12.14
N LEU A 146 -9.68 -5.03 11.27
CA LEU A 146 -10.60 -3.96 10.89
C LEU A 146 -11.46 -3.50 12.07
N TYR A 147 -11.88 -4.43 12.92
CA TYR A 147 -12.57 -4.08 14.16
C TYR A 147 -11.70 -3.21 15.07
N ARG A 148 -10.42 -3.56 15.25
CA ARG A 148 -9.48 -2.73 16.04
C ARG A 148 -9.29 -1.35 15.41
N TYR A 149 -9.15 -1.30 14.08
CA TYR A 149 -9.02 -0.05 13.33
C TYR A 149 -10.20 0.89 13.59
N THR A 150 -11.41 0.37 13.65
CA THR A 150 -12.60 1.21 13.84
C THR A 150 -12.82 1.63 15.29
N LEU A 151 -12.09 1.09 16.29
CA LEU A 151 -12.24 1.48 17.69
C LEU A 151 -11.94 2.96 17.95
N ILE A 152 -11.29 3.65 17.03
CA ILE A 152 -11.05 5.10 17.09
C ILE A 152 -12.31 5.94 17.09
N TYR A 153 -13.38 5.43 16.49
CA TYR A 153 -14.60 6.18 16.41
C TYR A 153 -15.29 6.15 17.77
N LYS A 154 -15.78 7.30 18.21
CA LYS A 154 -16.26 7.50 19.58
C LYS A 154 -17.55 6.74 19.83
N THR A 155 -18.43 6.71 18.85
CA THR A 155 -19.76 6.10 18.97
C THR A 155 -19.80 4.71 18.35
N LEU A 156 -20.66 3.84 18.88
CA LEU A 156 -20.91 2.52 18.31
C LEU A 156 -21.41 2.60 16.86
N ASP A 157 -22.21 3.61 16.54
CA ASP A 157 -22.77 3.80 15.20
C ASP A 157 -21.70 4.19 14.19
N GLU A 158 -20.78 5.08 14.54
CA GLU A 158 -19.62 5.38 13.71
C GLU A 158 -18.75 4.13 13.50
N ARG A 159 -18.47 3.36 14.58
CA ARG A 159 -17.69 2.11 14.47
C ARG A 159 -18.30 1.16 13.47
N LYS A 160 -19.62 0.92 13.56
CA LYS A 160 -20.36 0.06 12.62
C LYS A 160 -20.32 0.62 11.19
N LYS A 161 -20.54 1.92 11.04
CA LYS A 161 -20.51 2.60 9.73
C LYS A 161 -19.14 2.44 9.05
N TYR A 162 -18.06 2.74 9.76
CA TYR A 162 -16.71 2.65 9.19
C TYR A 162 -16.25 1.21 9.02
N PHE A 163 -16.62 0.29 9.92
CA PHE A 163 -16.37 -1.13 9.72
C PHE A 163 -17.00 -1.62 8.42
N SER A 164 -18.29 -1.34 8.21
CA SER A 164 -18.99 -1.71 6.97
C SER A 164 -18.41 -1.01 5.74
N LYS A 165 -18.03 0.28 5.85
CA LYS A 165 -17.37 1.02 4.77
C LYS A 165 -16.09 0.31 4.35
N TYR A 166 -15.18 0.07 5.28
CA TYR A 166 -13.87 -0.50 4.98
C TYR A 166 -13.94 -1.96 4.57
N LEU A 167 -14.85 -2.74 5.14
CA LEU A 167 -15.12 -4.10 4.71
C LEU A 167 -15.58 -4.11 3.24
N SER A 168 -16.50 -3.21 2.88
CA SER A 168 -16.99 -3.08 1.50
C SER A 168 -15.88 -2.64 0.54
N VAL A 169 -15.02 -1.69 0.93
CA VAL A 169 -13.89 -1.29 0.08
C VAL A 169 -12.90 -2.44 -0.08
N TYR A 170 -12.61 -3.17 0.99
CA TYR A 170 -11.73 -4.34 0.93
C TYR A 170 -12.27 -5.43 0.00
N GLN A 171 -13.58 -5.68 0.01
CA GLN A 171 -14.21 -6.64 -0.90
C GLN A 171 -14.09 -6.23 -2.38
N LYS A 172 -13.93 -4.93 -2.66
CA LYS A 172 -13.71 -4.40 -4.01
C LYS A 172 -12.25 -4.50 -4.45
N VAL A 173 -11.31 -4.88 -3.58
CA VAL A 173 -9.94 -5.17 -3.98
C VAL A 173 -9.94 -6.48 -4.77
N ILE A 174 -9.76 -6.38 -6.09
CA ILE A 174 -9.84 -7.54 -7.00
C ILE A 174 -8.57 -8.39 -6.95
N GLY A 175 -7.47 -7.84 -6.43
CA GLY A 175 -6.17 -8.47 -6.46
C GLY A 175 -5.07 -7.50 -6.83
N ILE A 176 -3.83 -7.97 -6.80
CA ILE A 176 -2.75 -7.35 -7.57
C ILE A 176 -2.73 -7.94 -8.98
N LYS A 177 -2.47 -7.11 -9.99
CA LYS A 177 -2.25 -7.54 -11.37
C LYS A 177 -0.89 -7.06 -11.83
N LYS A 178 -0.21 -7.84 -12.65
CA LYS A 178 1.04 -7.42 -13.27
C LYS A 178 0.78 -6.20 -14.15
N ASN A 179 1.55 -5.14 -13.97
CA ASN A 179 1.45 -3.97 -14.82
C ASN A 179 1.94 -4.33 -16.23
N GLN A 180 1.15 -4.01 -17.26
CA GLN A 180 1.58 -4.21 -18.64
C GLN A 180 2.62 -3.14 -18.98
N ILE A 181 3.81 -3.59 -19.38
CA ILE A 181 4.86 -2.71 -19.90
C ILE A 181 4.58 -2.63 -21.40
N ASP A 182 4.02 -1.49 -21.81
CA ASP A 182 3.85 -1.12 -23.21
C ASP A 182 5.20 -0.70 -23.83
#